data_AF-A0A6J5UNQ4-F1
#
_entry.id   AF-A0A6J5UNQ4-F1
#
_cell.length_a   1.000
_cell.length_b   1.000
_cell.length_c   1.000
_cell.angle_alpha   90.00
_cell.angle_beta   90.00
_cell.angle_gamma   90.00
#
_symmetry.space_group_name_H-M   'P 1'
#
loop_
_entity.id
_entity.type
_entity.pdbx_description
1 polymer ?
#
loop_
_entity_poly.entity_id
_entity_poly.type
_entity_poly.pdbx_seq_one_letter_code
_entity_poly.pdbx_strand_id
1 'polypeptide(L)'
;MVFLLLLFQLAPCVTSLDFSFSTFRNGKNTISLEGDARIDGEFLLLTKSAIDDVKEQSVGRATYSQPFLLRDNATGKLADLTTNFTFVIDSKGKTPYADGLVFFIAPTGPYSTAH
;
A
#
# COMPACT_ATOMS: atom_id res chain seq x y z
N MET A 1 -37.82 16.56 18.76
CA MET A 1 -37.12 16.77 17.47
C MET A 1 -35.62 17.05 17.65
N VAL A 2 -35.21 17.89 18.61
CA VAL A 2 -33.79 18.21 18.88
C VAL A 2 -32.96 17.03 19.42
N PHE A 3 -33.53 16.19 20.29
CA PHE A 3 -32.81 15.03 20.86
C PHE A 3 -32.47 13.95 19.81
N LEU A 4 -33.32 13.78 18.80
CA LEU A 4 -33.10 12.85 17.69
C LEU A 4 -31.97 13.33 16.75
N LEU A 5 -31.86 14.65 16.56
CA LEU A 5 -30.77 15.28 15.80
C LEU A 5 -29.41 15.07 16.48
N LEU A 6 -29.33 15.14 17.81
CA LEU A 6 -28.09 14.84 18.55
C LEU A 6 -27.64 13.38 18.36
N LEU A 7 -28.56 12.41 18.42
CA LEU A 7 -28.27 10.99 18.24
C LEU A 7 -27.66 10.66 16.87
N PHE A 8 -28.05 11.37 15.80
CA PHE A 8 -27.44 11.22 14.47
C PHE A 8 -25.99 11.72 14.42
N GLN A 9 -25.59 12.68 15.27
CA GLN A 9 -24.20 13.15 15.35
C GLN A 9 -23.30 12.23 16.19
N LEU A 10 -23.89 11.32 16.98
CA LEU A 10 -23.17 10.31 17.77
C LEU A 10 -22.97 8.98 17.02
N ALA A 11 -23.60 8.80 15.85
CA ALA A 11 -23.38 7.62 15.04
C ALA A 11 -21.95 7.68 14.45
N PRO A 12 -21.05 6.71 14.76
CA PRO A 12 -19.75 6.66 14.13
C PRO A 12 -19.94 6.44 12.62
N CYS A 13 -19.71 7.50 11.84
CA CYS A 13 -19.65 7.44 10.39
C CYS A 13 -18.29 6.83 10.02
N VAL A 14 -18.27 5.53 9.71
CA VAL A 14 -17.09 4.88 9.15
C VAL A 14 -17.09 5.18 7.66
N THR A 15 -16.16 6.03 7.21
CA THR A 15 -15.93 6.27 5.79
C THR A 15 -15.12 5.12 5.21
N SER A 16 -15.63 4.45 4.18
CA SER A 16 -14.88 3.46 3.41
C SER A 16 -13.68 4.13 2.73
N LEU A 17 -12.52 3.47 2.74
CA LEU A 17 -11.38 3.90 1.95
C LEU A 17 -11.42 3.22 0.58
N ASP A 18 -11.45 4.02 -0.48
CA ASP A 18 -11.40 3.56 -1.87
C ASP A 18 -10.39 4.42 -2.62
N PHE A 19 -9.55 3.77 -3.42
CA PHE A 19 -8.63 4.43 -4.33
C PHE A 19 -8.34 3.53 -5.54
N SER A 20 -7.99 4.17 -6.66
CA SER A 20 -7.59 3.46 -7.87
C SER A 20 -6.43 4.19 -8.55
N PHE A 21 -5.41 3.43 -8.96
CA PHE A 21 -4.28 3.91 -9.75
C PHE A 21 -4.26 3.15 -11.06
N SER A 22 -4.67 3.79 -12.16
CA SER A 22 -4.44 3.25 -13.50
C SER A 22 -2.98 3.39 -13.93
N THR A 23 -2.28 4.41 -13.41
CA THR A 23 -0.84 4.63 -13.53
C THR A 23 -0.31 5.27 -12.25
N PHE A 24 1.01 5.20 -12.03
CA PHE A 24 1.66 5.75 -10.84
C PHE A 24 2.26 7.15 -11.03
N ARG A 25 2.09 7.77 -12.20
CA ARG A 25 2.74 9.05 -12.58
C ARG A 25 2.57 10.17 -11.54
N ASN A 26 1.38 10.24 -10.95
CA ASN A 26 1.01 11.27 -9.97
C ASN A 26 0.99 10.76 -8.52
N GLY A 27 1.53 9.56 -8.26
CA GLY A 27 1.47 8.91 -6.94
C GLY A 27 2.34 9.54 -5.85
N LYS A 28 3.11 10.60 -6.15
CA LYS A 28 4.13 11.17 -5.25
C LYS A 28 3.64 11.63 -3.89
N ASN A 29 2.37 12.05 -3.77
CA ASN A 29 1.79 12.57 -2.53
C ASN A 29 0.88 11.56 -1.81
N THR A 30 0.52 10.46 -2.48
CA THR A 30 -0.43 9.45 -1.99
C THR A 30 0.24 8.11 -1.71
N ILE A 31 1.45 7.90 -2.22
CA ILE A 31 2.22 6.67 -2.05
C ILE A 31 3.53 7.03 -1.37
N SER A 32 3.75 6.43 -0.21
CA SER A 32 5.04 6.46 0.47
C SER A 32 5.92 5.35 -0.10
N LEU A 33 7.14 5.73 -0.48
CA LEU A 33 8.13 4.83 -1.06
C LEU A 33 9.27 4.65 -0.08
N GLU A 34 9.71 3.42 0.09
CA GLU A 34 10.78 3.04 1.02
C GLU A 34 11.74 2.05 0.37
N GLY A 35 13.00 2.04 0.85
CA GLY A 35 14.06 1.23 0.25
C GLY A 35 14.34 1.65 -1.19
N ASP A 36 14.42 0.66 -2.08
CA ASP A 36 14.69 0.88 -3.51
C ASP A 36 13.46 1.25 -4.35
N ALA A 37 12.28 1.33 -3.73
CA ALA A 37 11.04 1.57 -4.47
C ALA A 37 11.02 2.97 -5.09
N ARG A 38 10.64 3.05 -6.37
CA ARG A 38 10.54 4.30 -7.12
C ARG A 38 9.42 4.27 -8.14
N ILE A 39 8.91 5.45 -8.47
CA ILE A 39 8.01 5.62 -9.62
C ILE A 39 8.87 5.98 -10.84
N ASP A 40 8.73 5.22 -11.92
CA ASP A 40 9.38 5.48 -13.21
C ASP A 40 8.33 5.57 -14.32
N GLY A 41 8.11 6.78 -14.81
CA GLY A 41 7.02 7.08 -15.74
C GLY A 41 5.65 6.74 -15.14
N GLU A 42 5.03 5.69 -15.67
CA GLU A 42 3.70 5.21 -15.28
C GLU A 42 3.75 4.02 -14.31
N PHE A 43 4.94 3.48 -14.06
CA PHE A 43 5.13 2.24 -13.31
C PHE A 43 5.64 2.51 -11.89
N LEU A 44 5.23 1.64 -10.97
CA LEU A 44 5.81 1.51 -9.64
C LEU A 44 6.81 0.37 -9.66
N LEU A 45 8.08 0.68 -9.48
CA LEU A 45 9.16 -0.29 -9.41
C LEU A 45 9.50 -0.49 -7.94
N LEU A 46 9.40 -1.74 -7.46
CA LEU A 46 9.70 -2.06 -6.06
C LEU A 46 11.17 -2.45 -5.85
N THR A 47 11.86 -2.89 -6.89
CA THR A 47 13.27 -3.30 -6.84
C THR A 47 14.05 -2.64 -7.96
N LYS A 48 15.38 -2.60 -7.82
CA LYS A 48 16.32 -2.18 -8.86
C LYS A 48 16.19 -3.09 -10.08
N SER A 49 16.48 -2.57 -11.27
CA SER A 49 16.39 -3.35 -12.50
C SER A 49 17.51 -4.39 -12.53
N ALA A 50 17.22 -5.57 -13.09
CA ALA A 50 18.23 -6.60 -13.34
C ALA A 50 19.37 -6.11 -14.25
N ILE A 51 19.19 -5.01 -14.99
CA ILE A 51 20.22 -4.44 -15.89
C ILE A 51 21.34 -3.73 -15.11
N ASP A 52 21.09 -3.29 -13.86
CA ASP A 52 22.06 -2.49 -13.10
C ASP A 52 23.28 -3.30 -12.60
N ASP A 53 23.40 -4.57 -13.02
CA ASP A 53 24.56 -5.48 -12.99
C ASP A 53 25.34 -5.68 -11.68
N VAL A 54 24.99 -4.95 -10.62
CA VAL A 54 25.45 -5.24 -9.27
C VAL A 54 24.45 -6.21 -8.66
N LYS A 55 24.91 -7.41 -8.30
CA LYS A 55 24.20 -8.42 -7.52
C LYS A 55 23.93 -7.94 -6.08
N GLU A 56 23.39 -6.75 -5.93
CA GLU A 56 22.99 -6.22 -4.64
C GLU A 56 21.59 -6.69 -4.32
N GLN A 57 21.38 -7.06 -3.06
CA GLN A 57 20.05 -7.29 -2.52
C GLN A 57 19.22 -6.03 -2.75
N SER A 58 18.05 -6.18 -3.35
CA SER A 58 17.15 -5.07 -3.61
C SER A 58 15.82 -5.32 -2.93
N VAL A 59 15.45 -4.38 -2.07
CA VAL A 59 14.22 -4.43 -1.29
C VAL A 59 13.61 -3.04 -1.33
N GLY A 60 12.36 -2.96 -1.75
CA GLY A 60 11.60 -1.73 -1.72
C GLY A 60 10.13 -1.99 -1.46
N ARG A 61 9.48 -0.95 -0.94
CA ARG A 61 8.11 -1.01 -0.48
C ARG A 61 7.37 0.26 -0.88
N ALA A 62 6.11 0.08 -1.22
CA ALA A 62 5.18 1.16 -1.47
C ALA A 62 3.95 0.98 -0.58
N THR A 63 3.56 2.04 0.13
CA THR A 63 2.38 2.07 0.98
C THR A 63 1.48 3.23 0.60
N TYR A 64 0.16 3.01 0.66
CA TYR A 64 -0.78 4.11 0.51
C TYR A 64 -0.77 4.96 1.78
N SER A 65 -0.68 6.28 1.62
CA SER A 65 -0.37 7.20 2.73
C SER A 65 -1.52 7.40 3.70
N GLN A 66 -2.76 7.20 3.26
CA GLN A 66 -3.93 7.36 4.13
C GLN A 66 -4.21 6.05 4.88
N PRO A 67 -4.15 6.04 6.22
CA PRO A 67 -4.54 4.87 7.01
C PRO A 67 -6.03 4.59 6.88
N PHE A 68 -6.42 3.34 7.14
CA PHE A 68 -7.82 2.94 7.32
C PHE A 68 -7.99 2.14 8.61
N LEU A 69 -9.23 2.13 9.12
CA LEU A 69 -9.58 1.39 10.32
C LEU A 69 -9.94 -0.06 9.96
N LEU A 70 -9.04 -1.00 10.25
CA LEU A 70 -9.28 -2.43 10.00
C LEU A 70 -10.31 -3.02 10.99
N ARG A 71 -10.34 -2.52 12.22
CA ARG A 71 -11.24 -2.96 13.28
C ARG A 71 -11.69 -1.79 14.13
N ASP A 72 -13.00 -1.68 14.30
CA ASP A 72 -13.60 -0.77 15.27
C ASP A 72 -13.65 -1.43 16.65
N ASN A 73 -12.95 -0.86 17.63
CA ASN A 73 -12.86 -1.45 18.97
C ASN A 73 -14.15 -1.30 19.80
N ALA A 74 -14.97 -0.28 19.52
CA ALA A 74 -16.21 -0.03 20.27
C ALA A 74 -17.32 -1.02 19.87
N THR A 75 -17.37 -1.38 18.60
CA THR A 75 -18.40 -2.23 18.01
C THR A 75 -17.90 -3.65 17.69
N GLY A 76 -16.59 -3.86 17.66
CA GLY A 76 -15.96 -5.11 17.27
C GLY A 76 -16.02 -5.41 15.77
N LYS A 77 -16.57 -4.50 14.95
CA LYS A 77 -16.72 -4.68 13.51
C LYS A 77 -15.36 -4.67 12.79
N LEU A 78 -15.21 -5.55 11.81
CA LEU A 78 -14.05 -5.60 10.91
C LEU A 78 -14.40 -4.95 9.58
N ALA A 79 -13.40 -4.34 8.94
CA ALA A 79 -13.53 -3.84 7.59
C ALA A 79 -13.41 -4.98 6.58
N ASP A 80 -14.27 -4.96 5.56
CA ASP A 80 -14.08 -5.78 4.37
C ASP A 80 -13.07 -5.11 3.44
N LEU A 81 -12.19 -5.91 2.82
CA LEU A 81 -11.17 -5.42 1.90
C LEU A 81 -11.28 -6.12 0.56
N THR A 82 -11.32 -5.33 -0.51
CA THR A 82 -11.14 -5.81 -1.88
C THR A 82 -9.97 -5.04 -2.50
N THR A 83 -9.02 -5.75 -3.08
CA THR A 83 -7.88 -5.17 -3.79
C THR A 83 -7.67 -5.89 -5.10
N ASN A 84 -7.31 -5.14 -6.14
CA ASN A 84 -6.95 -5.67 -7.44
C ASN A 84 -5.74 -4.88 -7.94
N PHE A 85 -4.71 -5.60 -8.36
CA PHE A 85 -3.51 -5.02 -8.95
C PHE A 85 -2.93 -5.94 -10.01
N THR A 86 -2.28 -5.33 -10.99
CA THR A 86 -1.50 -6.03 -12.01
C THR A 86 -0.01 -5.82 -11.73
N PHE A 87 0.79 -6.86 -11.86
CA PHE A 87 2.23 -6.78 -11.67
C PHE A 87 2.98 -7.62 -12.71
N VAL A 88 4.27 -7.31 -12.89
CA VAL A 88 5.19 -8.06 -13.74
C VAL A 88 6.46 -8.32 -12.94
N ILE A 89 6.92 -9.57 -12.94
CA ILE A 89 8.27 -9.94 -12.48
C ILE A 89 9.05 -10.33 -13.73
N ASP A 90 10.09 -9.57 -14.03
CA ASP A 90 10.92 -9.78 -15.22
C ASP A 90 12.38 -10.01 -14.80
N SER A 91 12.84 -11.25 -14.95
CA SER A 91 14.22 -11.64 -14.63
C SER A 91 15.23 -11.21 -15.71
N LYS A 92 14.75 -10.71 -16.87
CA LYS A 92 15.58 -10.40 -18.04
C LYS A 92 16.50 -11.57 -18.45
N GLY A 93 16.04 -12.81 -18.24
CA GLY A 93 16.81 -14.03 -18.53
C GLY A 93 17.90 -14.35 -17.49
N LYS A 94 17.98 -13.63 -16.37
CA LYS A 94 18.91 -13.94 -15.27
C LYS A 94 18.36 -15.05 -14.38
N THR A 95 19.25 -15.94 -13.95
CA THR A 95 18.96 -17.04 -13.01
C THR A 95 19.99 -17.04 -11.88
N PRO A 96 19.64 -17.45 -10.65
CA PRO A 96 18.35 -18.00 -10.21
C PRO A 96 17.24 -16.95 -10.06
N TYR A 97 15.98 -17.38 -10.06
CA TYR A 97 14.81 -16.51 -9.85
C TYR A 97 14.54 -16.35 -8.35
N ALA A 98 14.59 -15.13 -7.86
CA ALA A 98 14.33 -14.77 -6.46
C ALA A 98 14.12 -13.25 -6.32
N ASP A 99 13.51 -12.75 -5.24
CA ASP A 99 12.89 -13.48 -4.12
C ASP A 99 11.36 -13.52 -4.22
N GLY A 100 10.68 -12.40 -4.47
CA GLY A 100 9.22 -12.39 -4.67
C GLY A 100 8.53 -11.03 -4.50
N LEU A 101 7.20 -11.07 -4.40
CA LEU A 101 6.30 -9.93 -4.21
C LEU A 101 5.24 -10.29 -3.16
N VAL A 102 4.85 -9.33 -2.32
CA VAL A 102 3.77 -9.50 -1.34
C VAL A 102 2.87 -8.25 -1.25
N PHE A 103 1.56 -8.47 -1.11
CA PHE A 103 0.62 -7.46 -0.62
C PHE A 103 0.43 -7.64 0.88
N PHE A 104 0.48 -6.56 1.66
CA PHE A 104 0.44 -6.63 3.11
C PHE A 104 -0.43 -5.52 3.72
N ILE A 105 -0.86 -5.74 4.95
CA ILE A 105 -1.50 -4.75 5.82
C ILE A 105 -0.66 -4.67 7.09
N ALA A 106 -0.24 -3.46 7.48
CA ALA A 106 0.61 -3.25 8.64
C ALA A 106 0.13 -2.06 9.48
N PRO A 107 0.46 -2.01 10.79
CA PRO A 107 0.19 -0.85 11.63
C PRO A 107 0.89 0.40 11.10
N THR A 108 0.25 1.55 11.22
CA THR A 108 0.90 2.83 10.97
C THR A 108 1.78 3.22 12.15
N GLY A 109 3.07 3.47 11.91
CA GLY A 109 3.96 3.97 12.96
C GLY A 109 5.45 3.88 12.62
N PRO A 110 6.32 4.52 13.41
CA PRO A 110 7.77 4.66 13.14
C PRO A 110 8.57 3.34 13.18
N TYR A 111 7.95 2.23 13.59
CA TYR A 111 8.55 0.89 13.62
C TYR A 111 8.04 -0.04 12.52
N SER A 112 7.28 0.50 11.56
CA SER A 112 6.98 -0.19 10.31
C SER A 112 8.26 -0.22 9.46
N THR A 113 9.23 -1.05 9.79
CA THR A 113 10.38 -1.35 8.93
C THR A 113 10.41 -2.85 8.69
N ALA A 114 10.52 -3.27 7.42
CA ALA A 114 10.71 -4.69 7.12
C ALA A 114 12.15 -5.07 7.51
N HIS A 115 12.28 -6.21 8.19
CA HIS A 115 13.55 -6.92 8.36
C HIS A 115 13.82 -7.80 7.14
#